data_AF-A0A955PJM8-F1
#
_entry.id   AF-A0A955PJM8-F1
#
_cell.length_a   1.000
_cell.length_b   1.000
_cell.length_c   1.000
_cell.angle_alpha   90.00
_cell.angle_beta   90.00
_cell.angle_gamma   90.00
#
_symmetry.space_group_name_H-M   'P 1'
#
loop_
_entity.id
_entity.type
_entity.pdbx_description
1 polymer ?
#
loop_
_entity_poly.entity_id
_entity_poly.type
_entity_poly.pdbx_seq_one_letter_code
_entity_poly.pdbx_strand_id
1 'polypeptide(L)'
;KGMSLRDAIEGITDGLKGVVLGSVILMLAMTIGNLSKEAGGGIFLVELLGDRIPYWLLPVILQIMTIVIAFSTGTSWGTYAVSFPLAMPLAYAVATAHGLEHPMFFMTICFAAVMDGSVYGDQCSPISDTTVLSSMCCGCDLMDHVKTQIPQASVAALIAGLLWTACAFLFA
;
A
#
# COMPACT_ATOMS: atom_id res chain seq x y z
N LYS A 1 -40.41 -15.09 -1.70
CA LYS A 1 -39.41 -14.00 -1.65
C LYS A 1 -38.04 -14.65 -1.56
N GLY A 2 -37.27 -14.58 -2.65
CA GLY A 2 -35.96 -15.20 -2.79
C GLY A 2 -35.55 -15.08 -4.26
N MET A 3 -34.30 -14.71 -4.52
CA MET A 3 -33.72 -14.77 -5.87
C MET A 3 -33.70 -16.22 -6.34
N SER A 4 -33.92 -16.47 -7.64
CA SER A 4 -33.76 -17.82 -8.16
C SER A 4 -32.29 -18.21 -8.15
N LEU A 5 -32.00 -19.51 -8.04
CA LEU A 5 -30.62 -20.01 -8.09
C LEU A 5 -29.93 -19.60 -9.41
N ARG A 6 -30.68 -19.49 -10.50
CA ARG A 6 -30.16 -19.01 -11.79
C ARG A 6 -29.74 -17.55 -11.72
N ASP A 7 -30.59 -16.69 -11.18
CA ASP A 7 -30.27 -15.26 -11.03
C ASP A 7 -29.07 -15.06 -10.10
N ALA A 8 -28.93 -15.90 -9.07
CA ALA A 8 -27.78 -15.88 -8.17
C ALA A 8 -26.48 -16.31 -8.89
N ILE A 9 -26.54 -17.37 -9.70
CA ILE A 9 -25.38 -17.86 -10.48
C ILE A 9 -24.99 -16.84 -11.57
N GLU A 10 -25.96 -16.24 -12.25
CA GLU A 10 -25.73 -15.17 -13.23
C GLU A 10 -25.08 -13.96 -12.57
N GLY A 11 -25.59 -13.52 -11.42
CA GLY A 11 -24.99 -12.42 -10.66
C GLY A 11 -23.54 -12.66 -10.25
N ILE A 12 -23.21 -13.90 -9.82
CA ILE A 12 -21.81 -14.29 -9.53
C ILE A 12 -20.96 -14.24 -10.81
N THR A 13 -21.48 -14.75 -11.92
CA THR A 13 -20.75 -14.82 -13.19
C THR A 13 -20.46 -13.42 -13.74
N ASP A 14 -21.41 -12.50 -13.63
CA ASP A 14 -21.22 -11.11 -14.04
C ASP A 14 -20.29 -10.35 -13.09
N GLY A 15 -20.36 -10.63 -11.79
CA GLY A 15 -19.38 -10.13 -10.82
C GLY A 15 -17.95 -10.56 -11.18
N LEU A 16 -17.75 -11.84 -11.52
CA LEU A 16 -16.44 -12.37 -11.92
C LEU A 16 -15.89 -11.69 -13.17
N LYS A 17 -16.73 -11.37 -14.18
CA LYS A 17 -16.31 -10.61 -15.37
C LYS A 17 -15.80 -9.22 -15.01
N GLY A 18 -16.40 -8.57 -14.01
CA GLY A 18 -16.01 -7.24 -13.55
C GLY A 18 -14.62 -7.16 -12.92
N VAL A 19 -14.09 -8.25 -12.36
CA VAL A 19 -12.81 -8.28 -11.64
C VAL A 19 -11.63 -8.82 -12.47
N VAL A 20 -11.85 -9.23 -13.72
CA VAL A 20 -10.83 -9.87 -14.56
C VAL A 20 -9.63 -8.94 -14.79
N LEU A 21 -9.88 -7.66 -15.11
CA LEU A 21 -8.81 -6.70 -15.36
C LEU A 21 -7.92 -6.49 -14.12
N GLY A 22 -8.55 -6.30 -12.95
CA GLY A 22 -7.84 -6.19 -11.68
C GLY A 22 -6.99 -7.43 -11.38
N SER A 23 -7.55 -8.62 -11.59
CA SER A 23 -6.84 -9.90 -11.42
C SER A 23 -5.58 -10.01 -12.28
N VAL A 24 -5.64 -9.55 -13.55
CA VAL A 24 -4.49 -9.56 -14.47
C VAL A 24 -3.41 -8.57 -14.04
N ILE A 25 -3.80 -7.35 -13.64
CA ILE A 25 -2.86 -6.34 -13.12
C ILE A 25 -2.14 -6.87 -11.88
N LEU A 26 -2.86 -7.52 -10.96
CA LEU A 26 -2.27 -8.12 -9.76
C LEU A 26 -1.29 -9.24 -10.09
N MET A 27 -1.61 -10.11 -11.05
CA MET A 27 -0.67 -11.13 -11.51
C MET A 27 0.62 -10.51 -12.06
N LEU A 28 0.52 -9.48 -12.91
CA LEU A 28 1.69 -8.80 -13.47
C LEU A 28 2.50 -8.07 -12.38
N ALA A 29 1.84 -7.41 -11.43
CA ALA A 29 2.49 -6.75 -10.31
C ALA A 29 3.25 -7.76 -9.42
N MET A 30 2.66 -8.93 -9.15
CA MET A 30 3.34 -10.03 -8.45
C MET A 30 4.53 -10.56 -9.24
N THR A 31 4.43 -10.67 -10.57
CA THR A 31 5.57 -11.06 -11.43
C THR A 31 6.72 -10.05 -11.30
N ILE A 32 6.43 -8.75 -11.34
CA ILE A 32 7.43 -7.69 -11.15
C ILE A 32 8.03 -7.76 -9.72
N GLY A 33 7.20 -7.98 -8.70
CA GLY A 33 7.67 -8.16 -7.32
C GLY A 33 8.64 -9.34 -7.17
N ASN A 34 8.34 -10.48 -7.82
CA ASN A 34 9.22 -11.65 -7.85
C ASN A 34 10.53 -11.37 -8.60
N LEU A 35 10.45 -10.74 -9.78
CA LEU A 35 11.63 -10.30 -10.54
C LEU A 35 12.50 -9.36 -9.72
N SER A 36 11.90 -8.40 -9.02
CA SER A 36 12.64 -7.45 -8.17
C SER A 36 13.32 -8.14 -6.98
N LYS A 37 12.72 -9.21 -6.46
CA LYS A 37 13.30 -10.04 -5.40
C LYS A 37 14.48 -10.87 -5.93
N GLU A 38 14.33 -11.49 -7.10
CA GLU A 38 15.39 -12.27 -7.77
C GLU A 38 16.56 -11.39 -8.23
N ALA A 39 16.27 -10.17 -8.72
CA ALA A 39 17.27 -9.17 -9.07
C ALA A 39 18.00 -8.59 -7.85
N GLY A 40 17.58 -8.93 -6.62
CA GLY A 40 18.23 -8.47 -5.40
C GLY A 40 17.93 -7.02 -5.03
N GLY A 41 16.83 -6.43 -5.50
CA GLY A 41 16.49 -5.02 -5.22
C GLY A 41 16.40 -4.69 -3.72
N GLY A 42 15.89 -5.63 -2.91
CA GLY A 42 15.90 -5.49 -1.46
C GLY A 42 17.31 -5.51 -0.86
N ILE A 43 18.20 -6.36 -1.38
CA ILE A 43 19.61 -6.45 -0.94
C ILE A 43 20.36 -5.17 -1.31
N PHE A 44 20.16 -4.67 -2.54
CA PHE A 44 20.73 -3.41 -2.99
C PHE A 44 20.31 -2.22 -2.10
N LEU A 45 19.02 -2.13 -1.73
CA LEU A 45 18.55 -1.10 -0.80
C LEU A 45 19.19 -1.23 0.59
N VAL A 46 19.36 -2.45 1.09
CA VAL A 46 20.03 -2.71 2.37
C VAL A 46 21.49 -2.24 2.33
N GLU A 47 22.24 -2.59 1.28
CA GLU A 47 23.65 -2.18 1.14
C GLU A 47 23.80 -0.65 1.01
N LEU A 48 22.87 0.00 0.33
CA LEU A 48 22.92 1.44 0.11
C LEU A 48 22.50 2.25 1.36
N LEU A 49 21.53 1.75 2.13
CA LEU A 49 20.79 2.55 3.12
C LEU A 49 20.77 1.99 4.55
N GLY A 50 21.08 0.70 4.75
CA GLY A 50 20.87 -0.01 6.02
C GLY A 50 21.47 0.68 7.24
N ASP A 51 22.71 1.16 7.13
CA ASP A 51 23.42 1.82 8.23
C ASP A 51 23.27 3.35 8.23
N ARG A 52 22.71 3.92 7.16
CA ARG A 52 22.64 5.37 6.95
C ARG A 52 21.30 5.99 7.37
N ILE A 53 20.26 5.17 7.50
CA ILE A 53 18.92 5.64 7.89
C ILE A 53 18.74 5.43 9.39
N PRO A 54 18.39 6.48 10.15
CA PRO A 54 17.93 6.32 11.53
C PRO A 54 16.67 5.45 11.55
N TYR A 55 16.67 4.36 12.34
CA TYR A 55 15.59 3.37 12.32
C TYR A 55 14.20 3.99 12.49
N TRP A 56 14.05 5.00 13.35
CA TRP A 56 12.78 5.68 13.63
C TRP A 56 12.20 6.46 12.44
N LEU A 57 13.02 6.85 11.44
CA LEU A 57 12.55 7.51 10.22
C LEU A 57 12.06 6.51 9.15
N LEU A 58 12.46 5.25 9.24
CA LEU A 58 12.16 4.26 8.20
C LEU A 58 10.66 4.11 7.93
N PRO A 59 9.76 4.02 8.94
CA PRO A 59 8.33 3.85 8.70
C PRO A 59 7.73 4.98 7.86
N VAL A 60 8.03 6.25 8.17
CA VAL A 60 7.48 7.39 7.43
C VAL A 60 8.07 7.51 6.02
N ILE A 61 9.34 7.15 5.83
CA ILE A 61 9.95 7.08 4.49
C ILE A 61 9.20 6.05 3.63
N LEU A 62 8.98 4.85 4.18
CA LEU A 62 8.26 3.79 3.49
C LEU A 62 6.82 4.19 3.18
N GLN A 63 6.13 4.85 4.11
CA GLN A 63 4.78 5.34 3.91
C GLN A 63 4.70 6.40 2.82
N ILE A 64 5.61 7.39 2.80
CA ILE A 64 5.63 8.42 1.76
C ILE A 64 5.90 7.79 0.39
N MET A 65 6.83 6.83 0.32
CA MET A 65 7.09 6.10 -0.92
C MET A 65 5.85 5.35 -1.41
N THR A 66 5.14 4.65 -0.54
CA THR A 66 3.93 3.92 -0.92
C THR A 66 2.77 4.84 -1.26
N ILE A 67 2.64 6.00 -0.62
CA ILE A 67 1.68 7.06 -1.01
C ILE A 67 1.91 7.49 -2.46
N VAL A 68 3.16 7.78 -2.84
CA VAL A 68 3.49 8.22 -4.20
C VAL A 68 3.18 7.13 -5.22
N ILE A 69 3.57 5.89 -4.92
CA ILE A 69 3.30 4.74 -5.81
C ILE A 69 1.79 4.53 -5.93
N ALA A 70 1.06 4.41 -4.82
CA ALA A 70 -0.36 4.12 -4.81
C ALA A 70 -1.20 5.23 -5.44
N PHE A 71 -0.85 6.50 -5.21
CA PHE A 71 -1.52 7.61 -5.88
C PHE A 71 -1.31 7.55 -7.40
N SER A 72 -0.13 7.14 -7.85
CA SER A 72 0.23 7.05 -9.28
C SER A 72 -0.30 5.79 -9.97
N THR A 73 -0.56 4.71 -9.24
CA THR A 73 -1.07 3.45 -9.78
C THR A 73 -2.56 3.24 -9.55
N GLY A 74 -3.15 3.92 -8.57
CA GLY A 74 -4.56 3.81 -8.20
C GLY A 74 -4.94 2.49 -7.52
N THR A 75 -3.96 1.71 -7.03
CA THR A 75 -4.20 0.38 -6.43
C THR A 75 -3.35 0.12 -5.18
N SER A 76 -4.01 -0.22 -4.07
CA SER A 76 -3.34 -0.71 -2.85
C SER A 76 -2.63 -2.04 -3.06
N TRP A 77 -3.33 -3.04 -3.60
CA TRP A 77 -2.78 -4.38 -3.80
C TRP A 77 -1.59 -4.42 -4.78
N GLY A 78 -1.64 -3.63 -5.86
CA GLY A 78 -0.49 -3.48 -6.75
C GLY A 78 0.70 -2.83 -6.04
N THR A 79 0.45 -1.84 -5.18
CA THR A 79 1.48 -1.20 -4.36
C THR A 79 2.09 -2.18 -3.36
N TYR A 80 1.30 -3.02 -2.68
CA TYR A 80 1.82 -4.09 -1.82
C TYR A 80 2.76 -5.04 -2.53
N ALA A 81 2.37 -5.49 -3.72
CA ALA A 81 3.13 -6.44 -4.52
C ALA A 81 4.53 -5.93 -4.87
N VAL A 82 4.68 -4.61 -5.10
CA VAL A 82 5.98 -3.99 -5.42
C VAL A 82 6.74 -3.54 -4.16
N SER A 83 6.05 -3.05 -3.14
CA SER A 83 6.69 -2.43 -1.97
C SER A 83 7.20 -3.44 -0.95
N PHE A 84 6.44 -4.51 -0.63
CA PHE A 84 6.85 -5.45 0.42
C PHE A 84 8.15 -6.21 0.13
N PRO A 85 8.43 -6.68 -1.10
CA PRO A 85 9.69 -7.34 -1.41
C PRO A 85 10.92 -6.46 -1.19
N LEU A 86 10.75 -5.13 -1.17
CA LEU A 86 11.82 -4.16 -0.95
C LEU A 86 11.86 -3.70 0.52
N ALA A 87 10.69 -3.36 1.07
CA ALA A 87 10.56 -2.75 2.40
C ALA A 87 10.87 -3.72 3.54
N MET A 88 10.45 -4.98 3.44
CA MET A 88 10.59 -5.95 4.55
C MET A 88 12.03 -6.41 4.77
N PRO A 89 12.82 -6.73 3.74
CA PRO A 89 14.26 -6.98 3.92
C PRO A 89 15.00 -5.75 4.47
N LEU A 90 14.67 -4.55 4.00
CA LEU A 90 15.27 -3.31 4.50
C LEU A 90 14.95 -3.08 5.99
N ALA A 91 13.69 -3.24 6.40
CA ALA A 91 13.28 -3.08 7.78
C ALA A 91 13.98 -4.06 8.72
N TYR A 92 14.12 -5.33 8.30
CA TYR A 92 14.85 -6.32 9.08
C TYR A 92 16.35 -6.00 9.21
N ALA A 93 16.97 -5.55 8.11
CA ALA A 93 18.38 -5.18 8.12
C ALA A 93 18.65 -3.96 9.00
N VAL A 94 17.83 -2.92 8.90
CA VAL A 94 17.92 -1.72 9.76
C VAL A 94 17.73 -2.11 11.23
N ALA A 95 16.74 -2.94 11.56
CA ALA A 95 16.54 -3.39 12.94
C ALA A 95 17.76 -4.12 13.50
N THR A 96 18.37 -4.99 12.69
CA THR A 96 19.56 -5.77 13.07
C THR A 96 20.80 -4.88 13.22
N ALA A 97 21.01 -3.97 12.27
CA ALA A 97 22.17 -3.06 12.27
C ALA A 97 22.17 -2.10 13.47
N HIS A 98 20.99 -1.62 13.87
CA HIS A 98 20.82 -0.75 15.04
C HIS A 98 20.69 -1.52 16.36
N GLY A 99 20.70 -2.87 16.33
CA GLY A 99 20.65 -3.70 17.54
C GLY A 99 19.35 -3.53 18.33
N LEU A 100 18.22 -3.33 17.64
CA LEU A 100 16.91 -3.10 18.27
C LEU A 100 16.49 -4.26 19.17
N GLU A 101 15.92 -3.96 20.35
CA GLU A 101 15.47 -4.98 21.31
C GLU A 101 14.27 -5.78 20.79
N HIS A 102 13.43 -5.14 19.95
CA HIS A 102 12.18 -5.71 19.44
C HIS A 102 12.10 -5.65 17.90
N PRO A 103 12.95 -6.38 17.16
CA PRO A 103 13.04 -6.28 15.70
C PRO A 103 11.75 -6.70 14.99
N MET A 104 11.04 -7.71 15.51
CA MET A 104 9.75 -8.14 14.94
C MET A 104 8.66 -7.08 15.10
N PHE A 105 8.67 -6.35 16.22
CA PHE A 105 7.72 -5.27 16.45
C PHE A 105 8.01 -4.08 15.51
N PHE A 106 9.27 -3.73 15.34
CA PHE A 106 9.69 -2.74 14.35
C PHE A 106 9.26 -3.12 12.91
N MET A 107 9.42 -4.38 12.54
CA MET A 107 8.94 -4.87 11.24
C MET A 107 7.43 -4.73 11.10
N THR A 108 6.64 -5.02 12.13
CA THR A 108 5.18 -4.78 12.08
C THR A 108 4.82 -3.30 11.94
N ILE A 109 5.58 -2.38 12.55
CA ILE A 109 5.40 -0.93 12.34
C ILE A 109 5.67 -0.58 10.87
N CYS A 110 6.80 -1.03 10.30
CA CYS A 110 7.13 -0.78 8.91
C CYS A 110 6.10 -1.40 7.95
N PHE A 111 5.60 -2.60 8.26
CA PHE A 111 4.55 -3.26 7.50
C PHE A 111 3.26 -2.44 7.51
N ALA A 112 2.83 -1.96 8.68
CA ALA A 112 1.64 -1.13 8.81
C ALA A 112 1.79 0.23 8.10
N ALA A 113 2.96 0.85 8.18
CA ALA A 113 3.25 2.11 7.49
C ALA A 113 3.20 1.96 5.95
N VAL A 114 3.72 0.84 5.42
CA VAL A 114 3.57 0.48 4.00
C VAL A 114 2.11 0.30 3.65
N MET A 115 1.34 -0.40 4.51
CA MET A 115 -0.09 -0.60 4.30
C MET A 115 -0.86 0.72 4.20
N ASP A 116 -0.74 1.57 5.20
CA ASP A 116 -1.44 2.86 5.26
C ASP A 116 -1.13 3.74 4.05
N GLY A 117 0.14 3.83 3.67
CA GLY A 117 0.52 4.64 2.51
C GLY A 117 0.00 4.07 1.20
N SER A 118 -0.17 2.75 1.09
CA SER A 118 -0.71 2.14 -0.13
C SER A 118 -2.23 2.32 -0.25
N VAL A 119 -2.97 2.39 0.86
CA VAL A 119 -4.42 2.63 0.84
C VAL A 119 -4.75 4.08 0.48
N TYR A 120 -3.83 5.03 0.71
CA TYR A 120 -4.01 6.44 0.36
C TYR A 120 -4.43 6.63 -1.12
N GLY A 121 -3.81 5.88 -2.03
CA GLY A 121 -4.14 5.93 -3.46
C GLY A 121 -5.58 5.53 -3.76
N ASP A 122 -6.11 4.51 -3.08
CA ASP A 122 -7.48 4.02 -3.31
C ASP A 122 -8.56 5.05 -2.93
N GLN A 123 -8.23 5.94 -1.99
CA GLN A 123 -9.16 6.93 -1.45
C GLN A 123 -9.23 8.21 -2.30
N CYS A 124 -8.13 8.57 -2.97
CA CYS A 124 -8.03 9.91 -3.56
C CYS A 124 -7.35 9.96 -4.94
N SER A 125 -6.89 8.83 -5.49
CA SER A 125 -6.32 8.83 -6.83
C SER A 125 -7.42 8.84 -7.90
N PRO A 126 -7.35 9.75 -8.90
CA PRO A 126 -8.36 9.82 -9.96
C PRO A 126 -8.41 8.58 -10.86
N ILE A 127 -7.37 7.75 -10.84
CA ILE A 127 -7.29 6.53 -11.64
C ILE A 127 -7.64 5.26 -10.84
N SER A 128 -7.96 5.40 -9.54
CA SER A 128 -8.32 4.24 -8.72
C SER A 128 -9.73 3.76 -9.03
N ASP A 129 -9.89 2.45 -9.22
CA ASP A 129 -11.19 1.80 -9.42
C ASP A 129 -12.15 2.10 -8.26
N THR A 130 -11.65 2.15 -7.02
CA THR A 130 -12.46 2.48 -5.83
C THR A 130 -12.93 3.93 -5.87
N THR A 131 -12.05 4.86 -6.27
CA THR A 131 -12.40 6.28 -6.41
C THR A 131 -13.44 6.48 -7.53
N VAL A 132 -13.25 5.83 -8.69
CA VAL A 132 -14.18 5.89 -9.83
C VAL A 132 -15.54 5.32 -9.47
N LEU A 133 -15.60 4.11 -8.89
CA LEU A 133 -16.84 3.50 -8.44
C LEU A 133 -17.54 4.33 -7.36
N SER A 134 -16.80 4.88 -6.41
CA SER A 134 -17.36 5.74 -5.35
C SER A 134 -17.99 7.01 -5.92
N SER A 135 -17.34 7.67 -6.89
CA SER A 135 -17.90 8.85 -7.55
C SER A 135 -19.21 8.54 -8.30
N MET A 136 -19.26 7.41 -9.02
CA MET A 136 -20.47 6.98 -9.72
C MET A 136 -21.61 6.63 -8.75
N CYS A 137 -21.32 5.93 -7.65
CA CYS A 137 -22.31 5.61 -6.62
C CYS A 137 -22.84 6.85 -5.88
N CYS A 138 -22.00 7.87 -5.71
CA CYS A 138 -22.39 9.15 -5.12
C CYS A 138 -23.06 10.11 -6.11
N GLY A 139 -23.03 9.81 -7.41
CA GLY A 139 -23.60 10.66 -8.46
C GLY A 139 -22.86 12.00 -8.63
N CYS A 140 -21.59 12.08 -8.26
CA CYS A 140 -20.76 13.28 -8.40
C CYS A 140 -19.70 13.13 -9.51
N ASP A 141 -19.16 14.26 -9.97
CA ASP A 141 -18.01 14.25 -10.87
C ASP A 141 -16.80 13.61 -10.19
N LEU A 142 -16.04 12.83 -10.95
CA LEU A 142 -14.85 12.13 -10.46
C LEU A 142 -13.84 13.09 -9.81
N MET A 143 -13.59 14.23 -10.44
CA MET A 143 -12.60 15.17 -9.91
C MET A 143 -13.13 15.95 -8.70
N ASP A 144 -14.43 16.17 -8.61
CA ASP A 144 -15.03 16.74 -7.39
C ASP A 144 -14.89 15.76 -6.22
N HIS A 145 -15.15 14.47 -6.45
CA HIS A 145 -14.89 13.43 -5.44
C HIS A 145 -13.43 13.45 -4.99
N VAL A 146 -12.48 13.35 -5.92
CA VAL A 146 -11.03 13.37 -5.63
C VAL A 146 -10.61 14.60 -4.83
N LYS A 147 -11.04 15.81 -5.25
CA LYS A 147 -10.68 17.06 -4.56
C LYS A 147 -11.22 17.12 -3.14
N THR A 148 -12.37 16.52 -2.87
CA THR A 148 -12.91 16.43 -1.50
C THR A 148 -12.20 15.39 -0.65
N GLN A 149 -11.72 14.30 -1.24
CA GLN A 149 -11.02 13.21 -0.54
C GLN A 149 -9.56 13.55 -0.22
N ILE A 150 -8.81 14.19 -1.13
CA ILE A 150 -7.38 14.50 -0.93
C ILE A 150 -7.09 15.15 0.43
N PRO A 151 -7.81 16.21 0.88
CA PRO A 151 -7.55 16.83 2.18
C PRO A 151 -7.73 15.87 3.35
N GLN A 152 -8.79 15.06 3.32
CA GLN A 152 -9.13 14.10 4.37
C GLN A 152 -8.10 12.96 4.43
N ALA A 153 -7.78 12.39 3.28
CA ALA A 153 -6.76 11.37 3.14
C ALA A 153 -5.37 11.87 3.57
N SER A 154 -5.03 13.12 3.24
CA SER A 154 -3.74 13.72 3.60
C SER A 154 -3.60 13.94 5.10
N VAL A 155 -4.67 14.37 5.78
CA VAL A 155 -4.68 14.51 7.23
C VAL A 155 -4.51 13.14 7.90
N ALA A 156 -5.24 12.11 7.43
CA ALA A 156 -5.11 10.76 7.94
C ALA A 156 -3.68 10.20 7.73
N ALA A 157 -3.12 10.37 6.53
CA ALA A 157 -1.75 9.95 6.21
C ALA A 157 -0.71 10.65 7.09
N LEU A 158 -0.86 11.96 7.32
CA LEU A 158 0.02 12.73 8.20
C LEU A 158 -0.03 12.20 9.64
N ILE A 159 -1.23 12.01 10.18
CA ILE A 159 -1.41 11.49 11.54
C ILE A 159 -0.80 10.08 11.66
N ALA A 160 -1.09 9.20 10.69
CA ALA A 160 -0.51 7.86 10.66
C ALA A 160 1.02 7.90 10.62
N GLY A 161 1.63 8.73 9.78
CA GLY A 161 3.10 8.84 9.70
C GLY A 161 3.74 9.35 10.98
N LEU A 162 3.12 10.33 11.64
CA LEU A 162 3.56 10.80 12.96
C LEU A 162 3.47 9.69 14.01
N LEU A 163 2.35 8.94 14.04
CA LEU A 163 2.14 7.86 14.99
C LEU A 163 3.11 6.69 14.77
N TRP A 164 3.33 6.25 13.53
CA TRP A 164 4.28 5.17 13.24
C TRP A 164 5.72 5.55 13.57
N THR A 165 6.10 6.80 13.28
CA THR A 165 7.42 7.34 13.65
C THR A 165 7.58 7.38 15.17
N ALA A 166 6.57 7.85 15.90
CA ALA A 166 6.58 7.90 17.36
C ALA A 166 6.64 6.49 17.96
N CYS A 167 5.87 5.55 17.43
CA CYS A 167 5.89 4.15 17.86
C CYS A 167 7.27 3.53 17.65
N ALA A 168 7.90 3.76 16.49
CA ALA A 168 9.24 3.28 16.25
C ALA A 168 10.25 3.91 17.21
N PHE A 169 10.19 5.23 17.43
CA PHE A 169 11.12 5.91 18.33
C PHE A 169 11.02 5.44 19.80
N LEU A 170 9.80 5.16 20.29
CA LEU A 170 9.56 4.87 21.70
C LEU A 170 9.64 3.38 22.06
N PHE A 171 9.34 2.48 21.12
CA PHE A 171 9.07 1.07 21.42
C PHE A 171 9.84 0.07 20.55
N ALA A 172 10.61 0.53 19.55
CA ALA A 172 11.37 -0.36 18.69
C ALA A 172 12.80 -0.62 19.20
#